data_AF-A0A522SUY5-F1
#
_entry.id   AF-A0A522SUY5-F1
#
_cell.length_a   1.000
_cell.length_b   1.000
_cell.length_c   1.000
_cell.angle_alpha   90.00
_cell.angle_beta   90.00
_cell.angle_gamma   90.00
#
_symmetry.space_group_name_H-M   'P 1'
#
loop_
_entity.id
_entity.type
_entity.pdbx_description
1 polymer ?
#
loop_
_entity_poly.entity_id
_entity_poly.type
_entity_poly.pdbx_seq_one_letter_code
_entity_poly.pdbx_strand_id
1 'polypeptide(L)' 'MKNVLDLRFVIGLFFALVGIFLFITSFISHPEGGKTETVNFWCGIVYVTFGIFMLILWKAGGNKEPVEMEE' A
#
# COMPACT_ATOMS: atom_id res chain seq x y z
N MET A 1 5.16 20.96 0.17
CA MET A 1 3.79 20.43 -0.06
C MET A 1 3.59 19.71 -1.40
N LYS A 2 4.54 19.72 -2.36
CA LYS A 2 4.39 19.01 -3.65
C LYS A 2 4.47 17.47 -3.58
N ASN A 3 4.90 16.90 -2.46
CA ASN A 3 5.18 15.45 -2.35
C ASN A 3 4.01 14.63 -1.80
N VAL A 4 3.01 15.24 -1.15
CA VAL A 4 1.83 14.53 -0.61
C VAL A 4 0.75 14.25 -1.66
N LEU A 5 0.80 14.94 -2.81
CA LEU A 5 0.00 14.63 -4.01
C LEU A 5 0.77 13.76 -5.01
N ASP A 6 1.91 13.21 -4.60
CA ASP A 6 2.56 12.19 -5.43
C ASP A 6 1.61 11.00 -5.52
N LEU A 7 1.26 10.64 -6.75
CA LEU A 7 0.38 9.53 -7.05
C LEU A 7 0.86 8.24 -6.36
N ARG A 8 2.18 8.08 -6.16
CA ARG A 8 2.77 6.94 -5.44
C ARG A 8 2.37 6.89 -3.97
N PHE A 9 2.32 8.04 -3.31
CA PHE A 9 1.89 8.15 -1.92
C PHE A 9 0.38 7.85 -1.79
N VAL A 10 -0.44 8.47 -2.63
CA VAL A 10 -1.90 8.30 -2.59
C VAL A 10 -2.30 6.85 -2.88
N ILE A 11 -1.72 6.25 -3.93
CA ILE A 11 -1.94 4.84 -4.28
C ILE A 11 -1.41 3.93 -3.17
N GLY A 12 -0.19 4.16 -2.68
CA GLY A 12 0.42 3.33 -1.64
C GLY A 12 -0.40 3.32 -0.35
N LEU A 13 -0.88 4.49 0.08
CA LEU A 13 -1.73 4.63 1.25
C LEU A 13 -3.09 3.92 1.08
N PHE A 14 -3.73 4.08 -0.09
CA PHE A 14 -5.00 3.42 -0.38
C PHE A 14 -4.88 1.89 -0.34
N PHE A 15 -3.90 1.32 -1.04
CA PHE A 15 -3.67 -0.13 -1.04
C PHE A 15 -3.28 -0.66 0.33
N ALA A 16 -2.49 0.08 1.11
CA ALA A 16 -2.17 -0.30 2.48
C ALA A 16 -3.43 -0.35 3.37
N LEU A 17 -4.29 0.68 3.31
CA LEU A 17 -5.53 0.74 4.11
C LEU A 17 -6.52 -0.37 3.72
N VAL A 18 -6.76 -0.56 2.42
CA VAL A 18 -7.66 -1.61 1.92
C VAL A 18 -7.10 -3.00 2.24
N GLY A 19 -5.79 -3.18 2.13
CA GLY A 19 -5.12 -4.44 2.48
C GLY A 19 -5.24 -4.76 3.98
N ILE A 20 -5.03 -3.78 4.85
CA ILE A 20 -5.24 -3.93 6.30
C ILE A 20 -6.70 -4.29 6.60
N PHE A 21 -7.66 -3.65 5.93
CA PHE A 21 -9.07 -3.95 6.09
C PHE A 21 -9.40 -5.39 5.69
N LEU A 22 -8.96 -5.84 4.51
CA LEU A 22 -9.13 -7.22 4.03
C LEU A 22 -8.45 -8.26 4.93
N PHE A 23 -7.28 -7.92 5.47
CA PHE A 23 -6.57 -8.77 6.40
C PHE A 23 -7.38 -8.92 7.69
N ILE A 24 -7.84 -7.82 8.29
CA ILE A 24 -8.64 -7.82 9.52
C ILE A 24 -9.97 -8.57 9.31
N THR A 25 -10.68 -8.34 8.20
CA THR A 25 -11.96 -9.01 7.92
C THR A 25 -11.80 -10.52 7.76
N SER A 26 -10.63 -10.99 7.31
CA SER A 26 -10.30 -12.41 7.27
C SER A 26 -10.09 -13.06 8.65
N PHE A 27 -9.87 -12.29 9.72
CA PHE A 27 -9.78 -12.83 11.09
C PHE A 27 -11.09 -12.69 11.86
N ILE A 28 -11.91 -11.69 11.54
CA ILE A 28 -13.18 -11.43 12.23
C ILE A 28 -14.31 -12.30 11.68
N SER A 29 -14.28 -12.61 10.38
CA SER A 29 -15.30 -13.43 9.75
C SER A 29 -15.14 -14.88 10.20
N HIS A 30 -16.13 -15.39 10.94
CA HIS A 30 -16.14 -16.77 11.42
C HIS A 30 -16.44 -17.75 10.26
N PRO A 31 -15.89 -18.98 10.30
CA PRO A 31 -15.81 -19.93 9.18
C PRO A 31 -17.13 -20.64 8.83
N GLU A 32 -18.26 -19.92 8.79
CA GLU A 32 -19.57 -20.48 8.43
C GLU A 32 -19.70 -20.82 6.93
N GLY A 33 -18.72 -20.50 6.10
CA GLY A 33 -18.59 -21.14 4.79
C GLY A 33 -17.91 -20.32 3.71
N GLY A 34 -16.81 -20.87 3.18
CA GLY A 34 -16.47 -20.67 1.77
C GLY A 34 -15.12 -20.04 1.47
N LYS A 35 -14.66 -20.34 0.26
CA LYS A 35 -13.40 -19.94 -0.41
C LYS A 35 -13.08 -18.44 -0.32
N THR A 36 -14.05 -17.60 0.02
CA THR A 36 -13.96 -16.14 0.12
C THR A 36 -13.05 -15.65 1.26
N GLU A 37 -13.05 -16.34 2.41
CA GLU A 37 -12.17 -16.04 3.55
C GLU A 37 -10.69 -16.09 3.14
N THR A 38 -10.30 -17.19 2.49
CA THR A 38 -8.93 -17.41 2.01
C THR A 38 -8.51 -16.38 0.96
N VAL A 39 -9.46 -15.95 0.11
CA VAL A 39 -9.21 -14.89 -0.88
C VAL A 39 -8.98 -13.56 -0.20
N ASN A 40 -9.77 -13.19 0.82
CA ASN A 40 -9.59 -11.95 1.56
C ASN A 40 -8.24 -11.90 2.28
N PHE A 41 -7.81 -13.01 2.90
CA PHE A 41 -6.51 -13.14 3.52
C PHE A 41 -5.36 -12.87 2.52
N TRP A 42 -5.38 -13.59 1.39
CA TRP A 42 -4.30 -13.53 0.40
C TRP A 42 -4.27 -12.19 -0.35
N CYS A 43 -5.44 -11.66 -0.73
CA CYS A 43 -5.55 -10.31 -1.29
C CYS A 43 -5.11 -9.25 -0.29
N GLY A 44 -5.48 -9.38 0.99
CA GLY A 44 -5.04 -8.49 2.06
C GLY A 44 -3.53 -8.40 2.14
N ILE A 45 -2.84 -9.55 2.19
CA ILE A 45 -1.37 -9.62 2.19
C ILE A 45 -0.78 -8.93 0.95
N VAL A 46 -1.27 -9.27 -0.25
CA VAL A 46 -0.75 -8.69 -1.51
C VAL A 46 -0.92 -7.17 -1.53
N TYR A 47 -2.08 -6.66 -1.12
CA TYR A 47 -2.36 -5.22 -1.10
C TYR A 47 -1.53 -4.48 -0.05
N VAL A 48 -1.34 -5.06 1.14
CA VAL A 48 -0.44 -4.48 2.16
C VAL A 48 1.00 -4.44 1.64
N THR A 49 1.51 -5.54 1.10
CA THR A 49 2.87 -5.60 0.56
C THR A 49 3.08 -4.58 -0.55
N PHE A 50 2.13 -4.48 -1.49
CA PHE A 50 2.20 -3.50 -2.57
C PHE A 50 2.10 -2.06 -2.07
N GLY A 51 1.19 -1.78 -1.13
CA GLY A 51 1.04 -0.47 -0.50
C GLY A 51 2.32 -0.01 0.20
N ILE A 52 2.92 -0.88 1.02
CA ILE A 52 4.20 -0.62 1.69
C ILE A 52 5.31 -0.36 0.67
N PHE A 53 5.41 -1.19 -0.37
CA PHE A 53 6.39 -1.02 -1.43
C PHE A 53 6.26 0.35 -2.12
N MET A 54 5.05 0.79 -2.43
CA MET A 54 4.78 2.10 -3.02
C MET A 54 5.15 3.27 -2.08
N LEU A 55 4.89 3.13 -0.78
CA LEU A 55 5.31 4.11 0.22
C LEU A 55 6.83 4.19 0.35
N ILE A 56 7.54 3.07 0.24
CA ILE A 56 9.01 3.03 0.20
C ILE A 56 9.53 3.73 -1.07
N LEU A 57 8.93 3.47 -2.24
CA LEU A 57 9.32 4.15 -3.48
C LEU A 57 9.04 5.65 -3.46
N TRP A 58 7.96 6.08 -2.81
CA TRP A 58 7.69 7.49 -2.57
C TRP A 58 8.78 8.13 -1.70
N LYS A 59 9.12 7.47 -0.58
CA LYS A 59 10.21 7.90 0.32
C LYS A 59 11.55 8.00 -0.41
N ALA A 60 11.87 7.02 -1.27
CA ALA A 60 13.12 6.97 -2.02
C ALA A 60 13.15 7.95 -3.22
N GLY A 61 11.99 8.19 -3.85
CA GLY A 61 11.84 9.11 -4.98
C GLY A 61 11.85 10.58 -4.60
N GLY A 62 11.41 10.92 -3.39
CA GLY A 62 11.41 12.29 -2.87
C GLY A 62 12.79 12.84 -2.49
N ASN A 63 13.84 12.01 -2.49
CA ASN A 63 15.20 12.38 -2.07
C ASN A 63 16.16 12.63 -3.24
N LYS A 64 15.64 12.83 -4.45
CA LYS A 64 16.43 13.27 -5.60
C LYS A 64 16.24 14.77 -5.76
N GLU A 65 16.94 15.55 -4.93
CA GLU A 65 17.18 16.95 -5.21
C GLU A 65 17.91 17.05 -6.57
N PRO A 66 17.56 18.02 -7.44
CA PRO A 66 18.31 18.23 -8.66
C PRO A 66 19.74 18.60 -8.28
N VAL A 67 20.73 17.84 -8.76
CA VAL A 67 22.12 18.29 -8.76
C VAL A 67 22.15 19.51 -9.68
N GLU A 68 22.19 20.70 -9.08
CA GLU A 68 22.49 21.93 -9.79
C GLU A 68 23.92 21.78 -10.33
N MET A 69 24.01 21.46 -11.62
CA MET A 69 25.24 21.63 -12.37
C MET A 69 25.32 23.14 -12.65
N GLU A 70 25.97 23.88 -11.76
CA GLU A 70 26.46 25.22 -12.05
C GLU A 70 27.47 25.11 -13.21
N GLU A 71 27.09 25.62 -14.39
CA GLU A 71 28.03 26.17 -15.40
C GLU A 71 27.42 27.40 -16.08
#